data_AF-A0A261UXT9-F1
#
_entry.id   AF-A0A261UXT9-F1
#
_cell.length_a   1.000
_cell.length_b   1.000
_cell.length_c   1.000
_cell.angle_alpha   90.00
_cell.angle_beta   90.00
_cell.angle_gamma   90.00
#
_symmetry.space_group_name_H-M   'P 1'
#
loop_
_entity.id
_entity.type
_entity.pdbx_description
1 polymer ?
#
loop_
_entity_poly.entity_id
_entity_poly.type
_entity_poly.pdbx_seq_one_letter_code
_entity_poly.pdbx_strand_id
1 'polypeptide(L)'
;MPIHLLSRCLPLIRAVGAALALFSVFVLSPVHAETERFYGATSTDEKFEKLYWALPETSSEEAQAAAVAECKRAGGKKCQALNWFADSCSTWARDTGGRLFPGYSASPEIAAKQAIRRCTAESPPGKCKLAMLPVCVGPGYSPEHNQAAAKATSAQLEALSAKLDQRGYWGAITETETGGLQYADDYPSEEEAVKTLLEWEECKGCTKLLTYTDSCVGLAWEKGVKGRGTSFTLLNPDPVAARNEARATCNAKRGTSSCVAMVRCSGRAYIDGYPGFDEKPN
;
A
#
# COMPACT_ATOMS: atom_id res chain seq x y z
N MET A 1 5.95 -20.06 88.09
CA MET A 1 6.08 -19.67 86.66
C MET A 1 5.49 -18.29 86.50
N PRO A 2 6.19 -17.37 85.81
CA PRO A 2 7.16 -16.40 86.34
C PRO A 2 6.48 -15.18 87.00
N ILE A 3 6.76 -14.82 88.27
CA ILE A 3 7.82 -13.93 88.80
C ILE A 3 7.93 -12.57 88.09
N HIS A 4 7.45 -11.55 88.81
CA HIS A 4 7.62 -10.11 88.60
C HIS A 4 8.99 -9.58 89.08
N LEU A 5 9.30 -8.34 88.64
CA LEU A 5 10.22 -7.34 89.21
C LEU A 5 11.72 -7.57 88.89
N LEU A 6 12.60 -6.58 88.69
CA LEU A 6 12.62 -5.13 88.94
C LEU A 6 13.92 -4.56 88.31
N SER A 7 13.93 -3.31 87.84
CA SER A 7 15.03 -2.33 88.02
C SER A 7 14.74 -1.10 87.14
N ARG A 8 14.22 0.03 87.65
CA ARG A 8 14.90 1.07 88.45
C ARG A 8 16.31 1.42 87.94
N CYS A 9 16.45 2.57 87.29
CA CYS A 9 17.19 3.75 87.80
C CYS A 9 17.47 4.75 86.67
N LEU A 10 16.92 5.96 86.80
CA LEU A 10 17.50 7.17 86.19
C LEU A 10 18.81 7.50 86.90
N PRO A 11 19.77 8.12 86.20
CA PRO A 11 20.14 9.48 86.61
C PRO A 11 20.41 10.47 85.47
N LEU A 12 19.96 11.70 85.73
CA LEU A 12 20.62 12.99 85.50
C LEU A 12 21.23 13.31 84.12
N ILE A 13 20.42 14.08 83.39
CA ILE A 13 20.75 15.30 82.64
C ILE A 13 22.10 15.95 83.01
N ARG A 14 22.95 16.19 81.99
CA ARG A 14 23.67 17.47 81.81
C ARG A 14 23.85 17.77 80.32
N ALA A 15 23.43 18.98 79.95
CA ALA A 15 23.54 19.65 78.66
C ALA A 15 25.00 19.70 78.15
N VAL A 16 25.31 19.90 76.87
CA VAL A 16 25.11 21.11 76.05
C VAL A 16 25.42 20.77 74.60
N GLY A 17 24.69 21.35 73.64
CA GLY A 17 25.07 21.34 72.22
C GLY A 17 23.91 21.68 71.30
N ALA A 18 23.55 22.95 71.22
CA ALA A 18 22.59 23.45 70.25
C ALA A 18 23.13 23.29 68.82
N ALA A 19 22.32 22.70 67.94
CA ALA A 19 22.37 22.97 66.51
C ALA A 19 20.96 22.77 65.94
N LEU A 20 20.27 23.89 65.68
CA LEU A 20 19.12 23.93 64.79
C LEU A 20 19.59 23.51 63.39
N ALA A 21 19.17 22.35 62.91
CA ALA A 21 19.13 22.04 61.48
C ALA A 21 17.67 22.15 61.01
N LEU A 22 17.30 23.36 60.59
CA LEU A 22 16.10 23.65 59.83
C LEU A 22 16.21 23.02 58.44
N PHE A 23 15.13 22.36 58.02
CA PHE A 23 14.66 22.21 56.64
C PHE A 23 15.67 21.83 55.55
N SER A 24 15.53 20.60 55.03
CA SER A 24 14.91 20.36 53.71
C SER A 24 15.17 18.91 53.33
N VAL A 25 14.14 18.06 53.44
CA VAL A 25 14.13 16.80 52.70
C VAL A 25 14.07 17.20 51.23
N PHE A 26 15.21 17.22 50.55
CA PHE A 26 15.24 17.18 49.09
C PHE A 26 14.63 15.84 48.69
N VAL A 27 13.31 15.85 48.47
CA VAL A 27 12.69 14.86 47.59
C VAL A 27 13.24 15.19 46.21
N LEU A 28 14.37 14.56 45.87
CA LEU A 28 14.75 14.38 44.48
C LEU A 28 13.66 13.50 43.87
N SER A 29 12.57 14.13 43.42
CA SER A 29 11.74 13.53 42.41
C SER A 29 12.69 13.15 41.28
N PRO A 30 12.74 11.88 40.83
CA PRO A 30 13.42 11.58 39.59
C PRO A 30 12.73 12.44 38.54
N VAL A 31 13.42 13.50 38.10
CA VAL A 31 13.17 14.10 36.80
C VAL A 31 13.39 12.94 35.84
N HIS A 32 12.32 12.22 35.55
CA HIS A 32 12.24 11.44 34.35
C HIS A 32 12.49 12.51 33.30
N ALA A 33 13.66 12.49 32.67
CA ALA A 33 13.84 13.20 31.42
C ALA A 33 12.70 12.68 30.55
N GLU A 34 11.66 13.49 30.35
CA GLU A 34 10.72 13.25 29.27
C GLU A 34 11.62 13.22 28.04
N THR A 35 11.87 12.01 27.52
CA THR A 35 12.50 11.86 26.23
C THR A 35 11.65 12.67 25.28
N GLU A 36 12.20 13.79 24.81
CA GLU A 36 11.55 14.71 23.89
C GLU A 36 10.99 13.88 22.73
N ARG A 37 9.66 13.79 22.66
CA ARG A 37 8.97 13.06 21.61
C ARG A 37 8.79 13.98 20.44
N PHE A 38 9.14 13.50 19.25
CA PHE A 38 8.90 14.25 18.03
C PHE A 38 7.71 13.68 17.29
N TYR A 39 6.86 14.57 16.81
CA TYR A 39 5.61 14.22 16.14
C TYR A 39 5.67 14.58 14.66
N GLY A 40 5.02 13.76 13.85
CA GLY A 40 4.79 14.01 12.44
C GLY A 40 3.35 13.70 12.09
N ALA A 41 2.85 14.28 11.01
CA ALA A 41 1.53 13.94 10.50
C ALA A 41 1.50 13.97 8.97
N THR A 42 0.53 13.26 8.42
CA THR A 42 0.22 13.25 6.98
C THR A 42 -1.16 13.85 6.75
N SER A 43 -1.35 14.49 5.61
CA SER A 43 -2.61 15.09 5.18
C SER A 43 -2.83 14.86 3.68
N THR A 44 -4.05 15.12 3.21
CA THR A 44 -4.42 15.00 1.80
C THR A 44 -5.54 15.97 1.44
N ASP A 45 -5.82 16.09 0.13
CA ASP A 45 -6.92 16.89 -0.41
C ASP A 45 -8.21 16.08 -0.58
N GLU A 46 -9.28 16.74 -1.01
CA GLU A 46 -10.61 16.13 -1.16
C GLU A 46 -10.64 14.91 -2.11
N LYS A 47 -9.70 14.86 -3.05
CA LYS A 47 -9.62 13.80 -4.05
C LYS A 47 -8.65 12.69 -3.66
N PHE A 48 -7.98 12.84 -2.53
CA PHE A 48 -6.92 11.94 -2.11
C PHE A 48 -5.81 11.81 -3.18
N GLU A 49 -5.61 12.82 -4.02
CA GLU A 49 -4.69 12.74 -5.18
C GLU A 49 -3.24 12.84 -4.69
N LYS A 50 -2.97 13.78 -3.80
CA LYS A 50 -1.64 14.07 -3.24
C LYS A 50 -1.60 13.91 -1.73
N LEU A 51 -0.44 13.49 -1.24
CA LEU A 51 -0.14 13.41 0.19
C LEU A 51 0.83 14.51 0.56
N TYR A 52 0.62 15.07 1.74
CA TYR A 52 1.44 16.11 2.34
C TYR A 52 1.80 15.67 3.76
N TRP A 53 2.85 16.26 4.32
CA TRP A 53 3.26 15.94 5.67
C TRP A 53 3.92 17.15 6.34
N ALA A 54 3.95 17.12 7.66
CA ALA A 54 4.72 18.04 8.49
C ALA A 54 5.43 17.25 9.59
N LEU A 55 6.69 17.61 9.83
CA LEU A 55 7.58 17.05 10.84
C LEU A 55 8.87 17.88 10.90
N PRO A 56 9.60 17.87 12.04
CA PRO A 56 9.11 17.46 13.35
C PRO A 56 8.24 18.55 13.98
N GLU A 57 7.25 18.16 14.78
CA GLU A 57 6.48 19.06 15.66
C GLU A 57 6.53 18.55 17.10
N THR A 58 6.11 19.38 18.07
CA THR A 58 6.20 19.06 19.51
C THR A 58 4.95 18.39 20.08
N SER A 59 3.86 18.34 19.30
CA SER A 59 2.64 17.63 19.65
C SER A 59 1.94 17.04 18.42
N SER A 60 1.05 16.06 18.62
CA SER A 60 0.23 15.49 17.54
C SER A 60 -0.73 16.51 16.91
N GLU A 61 -1.26 17.43 17.71
CA GLU A 61 -2.18 18.48 17.27
C GLU A 61 -1.48 19.49 16.35
N GLU A 62 -0.29 19.95 16.74
CA GLU A 62 0.56 20.80 15.90
C GLU A 62 0.95 20.09 14.60
N ALA A 63 1.38 18.82 14.68
CA ALA A 63 1.72 18.01 13.52
C ALA A 63 0.58 17.96 12.50
N GLN A 64 -0.64 17.65 12.96
CA GLN A 64 -1.81 17.58 12.08
C GLN A 64 -2.16 18.94 11.47
N ALA A 65 -2.15 20.00 12.28
CA ALA A 65 -2.43 21.35 11.81
C ALA A 65 -1.40 21.81 10.76
N ALA A 66 -0.11 21.54 11.00
CA ALA A 66 0.98 21.84 10.10
C ALA A 66 0.89 21.04 8.78
N ALA A 67 0.57 19.74 8.85
CA ALA A 67 0.39 18.92 7.65
C ALA A 67 -0.80 19.41 6.80
N VAL A 68 -1.91 19.82 7.44
CA VAL A 68 -3.04 20.43 6.73
C VAL A 68 -2.66 21.79 6.12
N ALA A 69 -1.85 22.58 6.83
CA ALA A 69 -1.33 23.84 6.31
C ALA A 69 -0.41 23.62 5.09
N GLU A 70 0.40 22.56 5.08
CA GLU A 70 1.21 22.15 3.92
C GLU A 70 0.33 21.89 2.69
N CYS A 71 -0.72 21.08 2.86
CA CYS A 71 -1.69 20.82 1.80
C CYS A 71 -2.31 22.11 1.26
N LYS A 72 -2.74 23.02 2.14
CA LYS A 72 -3.35 24.31 1.74
C LYS A 72 -2.34 25.19 1.00
N ARG A 73 -1.09 25.25 1.48
CA ARG A 73 -0.02 26.04 0.86
C ARG A 73 0.31 25.55 -0.54
N ALA A 74 0.23 24.24 -0.76
CA ALA A 74 0.38 23.63 -2.07
C ALA A 74 -0.86 23.75 -2.98
N GLY A 75 -1.91 24.49 -2.54
CA GLY A 75 -3.13 24.73 -3.31
C GLY A 75 -4.19 23.63 -3.21
N GLY A 76 -4.04 22.69 -2.28
CA GLY A 76 -5.01 21.64 -2.02
C GLY A 76 -6.36 22.18 -1.53
N LYS A 77 -7.45 21.51 -1.90
CA LYS A 77 -8.82 21.86 -1.49
C LYS A 77 -9.34 20.88 -0.44
N LYS A 78 -10.11 21.41 0.52
CA LYS A 78 -10.64 20.67 1.68
C LYS A 78 -9.61 19.75 2.34
N CYS A 79 -8.42 20.31 2.57
CA CYS A 79 -7.31 19.59 3.17
C CYS A 79 -7.68 19.02 4.54
N GLN A 80 -7.38 17.75 4.75
CA GLN A 80 -7.65 17.03 5.99
C GLN A 80 -6.44 16.22 6.44
N ALA A 81 -6.23 16.15 7.75
CA ALA A 81 -5.23 15.26 8.32
C ALA A 81 -5.68 13.80 8.14
N LEU A 82 -4.75 12.93 7.78
CA LEU A 82 -4.98 11.49 7.68
C LEU A 82 -4.64 10.80 8.99
N ASN A 83 -3.42 11.01 9.49
CA ASN A 83 -2.98 10.51 10.79
C ASN A 83 -1.75 11.28 11.30
N TRP A 84 -1.46 11.11 12.58
CA TRP A 84 -0.21 11.50 13.23
C TRP A 84 0.61 10.27 13.65
N PHE A 85 1.91 10.46 13.87
CA PHE A 85 2.85 9.45 14.33
C PHE A 85 3.93 10.12 15.19
N ALA A 86 4.54 9.37 16.11
CA ALA A 86 5.57 9.87 17.01
C ALA A 86 6.75 8.91 17.03
N ASP A 87 7.97 9.44 17.03
CA ASP A 87 9.24 8.69 17.08
C ASP A 87 9.26 7.43 16.18
N SER A 88 8.70 7.58 14.97
CA SER A 88 8.47 6.48 14.03
C SER A 88 8.37 6.98 12.59
N CYS A 89 8.21 6.05 11.65
CA CYS A 89 7.96 6.31 10.25
C CYS A 89 6.50 6.04 9.88
N SER A 90 5.96 6.86 8.98
CA SER A 90 4.66 6.69 8.35
C SER A 90 4.76 6.73 6.83
N THR A 91 3.91 5.94 6.17
CA THR A 91 3.74 5.93 4.71
C THR A 91 2.34 5.45 4.36
N TRP A 92 1.99 5.57 3.09
CA TRP A 92 0.69 5.19 2.55
C TRP A 92 0.86 4.43 1.24
N ALA A 93 0.13 3.34 1.11
CA ALA A 93 -0.13 2.67 -0.16
C ALA A 93 -1.50 3.09 -0.69
N ARG A 94 -1.71 2.93 -2.00
CA ARG A 94 -2.94 3.23 -2.71
C ARG A 94 -3.29 2.09 -3.66
N ASP A 95 -4.57 1.75 -3.77
CA ASP A 95 -5.09 0.84 -4.79
C ASP A 95 -5.58 1.61 -6.04
N THR A 96 -6.02 0.90 -7.08
CA THR A 96 -6.54 1.53 -8.30
C THR A 96 -7.86 2.28 -8.10
N GLY A 97 -8.57 2.02 -7.01
CA GLY A 97 -9.77 2.77 -6.61
C GLY A 97 -9.45 4.07 -5.85
N GLY A 98 -8.17 4.36 -5.61
CA GLY A 98 -7.73 5.55 -4.88
C GLY A 98 -7.80 5.43 -3.36
N ARG A 99 -8.13 4.26 -2.82
CA ARG A 99 -8.19 4.05 -1.35
C ARG A 99 -6.79 4.04 -0.79
N LEU A 100 -6.60 4.70 0.35
CA LEU A 100 -5.32 4.82 1.03
C LEU A 100 -5.19 3.82 2.18
N PHE A 101 -4.03 3.18 2.29
CA PHE A 101 -3.72 2.17 3.30
C PHE A 101 -2.45 2.55 4.04
N PRO A 102 -2.50 2.74 5.37
CA PRO A 102 -1.35 3.24 6.09
C PRO A 102 -0.38 2.13 6.50
N GLY A 103 0.88 2.51 6.70
CA GLY A 103 1.88 1.70 7.40
C GLY A 103 2.66 2.54 8.41
N TYR A 104 2.94 1.95 9.58
CA TYR A 104 3.62 2.63 10.69
C TYR A 104 4.65 1.72 11.34
N SER A 105 5.90 2.17 11.44
CA SER A 105 6.94 1.41 12.12
C SER A 105 8.12 2.29 12.45
N ALA A 106 8.90 1.90 13.46
CA ALA A 106 10.21 2.50 13.68
C ALA A 106 11.20 2.25 12.50
N SER A 107 10.93 1.27 11.64
CA SER A 107 11.71 1.06 10.41
C SER A 107 10.95 1.58 9.18
N PRO A 108 11.57 2.42 8.32
CA PRO A 108 10.92 2.90 7.10
C PRO A 108 10.54 1.75 6.16
N GLU A 109 11.40 0.74 6.04
CA GLU A 109 11.13 -0.44 5.20
C GLU A 109 9.92 -1.23 5.73
N ILE A 110 9.83 -1.42 7.05
CA ILE A 110 8.70 -2.12 7.66
C ILE A 110 7.42 -1.31 7.54
N ALA A 111 7.46 0.01 7.66
CA ALA A 111 6.30 0.88 7.43
C ALA A 111 5.79 0.71 5.97
N ALA A 112 6.68 0.76 4.98
CA ALA A 112 6.31 0.55 3.57
C ALA A 112 5.72 -0.84 3.33
N LYS A 113 6.35 -1.88 3.90
CA LYS A 113 5.87 -3.26 3.81
C LYS A 113 4.49 -3.43 4.44
N GLN A 114 4.24 -2.79 5.59
CA GLN A 114 2.92 -2.83 6.23
C GLN A 114 1.86 -2.16 5.38
N ALA A 115 2.12 -0.96 4.82
CA ALA A 115 1.17 -0.25 3.98
C ALA A 115 0.77 -1.08 2.76
N ILE A 116 1.75 -1.66 2.06
CA ILE A 116 1.51 -2.53 0.90
C ILE A 116 0.76 -3.80 1.30
N ARG A 117 1.18 -4.50 2.37
CA ARG A 117 0.48 -5.71 2.86
C ARG A 117 -0.97 -5.44 3.22
N ARG A 118 -1.23 -4.30 3.84
CA ARG A 118 -2.59 -3.90 4.22
C ARG A 118 -3.43 -3.63 2.97
N CYS A 119 -2.87 -2.88 2.02
CA CYS A 119 -3.52 -2.64 0.74
C CYS A 119 -3.82 -3.96 0.01
N THR A 120 -2.86 -4.88 -0.09
CA THR A 120 -3.05 -6.13 -0.83
C THR A 120 -4.03 -7.08 -0.17
N ALA A 121 -4.18 -7.03 1.16
CA ALA A 121 -5.17 -7.80 1.91
C ALA A 121 -6.59 -7.22 1.81
N GLU A 122 -6.72 -5.89 1.78
CA GLU A 122 -8.01 -5.17 1.80
C GLU A 122 -8.49 -4.70 0.40
N SER A 123 -7.67 -4.88 -0.64
CA SER A 123 -8.00 -4.63 -2.04
C SER A 123 -8.14 -5.94 -2.82
N PRO A 124 -9.38 -6.39 -3.13
CA PRO A 124 -9.59 -7.61 -3.92
C PRO A 124 -8.85 -7.60 -5.27
N PRO A 125 -8.90 -6.51 -6.09
CA PRO A 125 -8.09 -6.40 -7.30
C PRO A 125 -6.58 -6.27 -7.03
N GLY A 126 -6.20 -5.90 -5.80
CA GLY A 126 -4.83 -5.56 -5.44
C GLY A 126 -4.40 -4.26 -6.10
N LYS A 127 -3.28 -4.33 -6.82
CA LYS A 127 -2.65 -3.25 -7.59
C LYS A 127 -2.12 -2.12 -6.72
N CYS A 128 -1.53 -2.52 -5.60
CA CYS A 128 -1.09 -1.63 -4.55
C CYS A 128 0.26 -1.00 -4.88
N LYS A 129 0.30 0.33 -4.79
CA LYS A 129 1.52 1.13 -4.96
C LYS A 129 1.69 2.07 -3.78
N LEU A 130 2.92 2.36 -3.40
CA LEU A 130 3.21 3.43 -2.45
C LEU A 130 2.79 4.76 -3.06
N ALA A 131 1.97 5.52 -2.33
CA ALA A 131 1.59 6.88 -2.67
C ALA A 131 2.65 7.90 -2.23
N MET A 132 3.50 7.53 -1.26
CA MET A 132 4.65 8.30 -0.81
C MET A 132 5.71 7.35 -0.23
N LEU A 133 6.99 7.73 -0.25
CA LEU A 133 7.99 7.01 0.52
C LEU A 133 7.79 7.28 2.03
N PRO A 134 8.31 6.41 2.92
CA PRO A 134 8.27 6.65 4.34
C PRO A 134 8.87 7.99 4.74
N VAL A 135 8.12 8.73 5.56
CA VAL A 135 8.61 9.90 6.29
C VAL A 135 8.75 9.52 7.76
N CYS A 136 9.84 9.94 8.39
CA CYS A 136 10.22 9.51 9.73
C CYS A 136 10.51 10.71 10.62
N VAL A 137 10.14 10.58 11.89
CA VAL A 137 10.33 11.62 12.90
C VAL A 137 10.89 11.00 14.17
N GLY A 138 11.79 11.70 14.86
CA GLY A 138 12.45 11.21 16.07
C GLY A 138 13.98 11.28 16.02
N PRO A 139 14.66 11.10 17.16
CA PRO A 139 16.10 11.34 17.31
C PRO A 139 16.98 10.37 16.49
N GLY A 140 16.41 9.24 16.05
CA GLY A 140 17.11 8.24 15.23
C GLY A 140 17.03 8.47 13.71
N TYR A 141 16.34 9.52 13.25
CA TYR A 141 16.12 9.75 11.83
C TYR A 141 16.82 11.02 11.35
N SER A 142 17.62 10.87 10.31
CA SER A 142 18.27 12.01 9.67
C SER A 142 17.32 12.74 8.71
N PRO A 143 17.49 14.06 8.49
CA PRO A 143 16.70 14.84 7.54
C PRO A 143 16.70 14.27 6.11
N GLU A 144 17.75 13.55 5.71
CA GLU A 144 17.89 12.93 4.38
C GLU A 144 16.79 11.90 4.11
N HIS A 145 16.33 11.16 5.12
CA HIS A 145 15.22 10.21 4.97
C HIS A 145 13.95 10.91 4.49
N ASN A 146 13.67 12.10 5.03
CA ASN A 146 12.50 12.89 4.67
C ASN A 146 12.69 13.64 3.34
N GLN A 147 13.92 14.03 3.00
CA GLN A 147 14.21 14.59 1.68
C GLN A 147 14.03 13.56 0.55
N ALA A 148 14.35 12.28 0.79
CA ALA A 148 14.11 11.23 -0.18
C ALA A 148 12.61 11.09 -0.50
N ALA A 149 11.75 11.18 0.52
CA ALA A 149 10.30 11.21 0.32
C ALA A 149 9.83 12.45 -0.45
N ALA A 150 10.37 13.64 -0.13
CA ALA A 150 10.04 14.87 -0.85
C ALA A 150 10.43 14.86 -2.34
N LYS A 151 11.50 14.14 -2.70
CA LYS A 151 12.04 14.06 -4.06
C LYS A 151 11.66 12.77 -4.79
N ALA A 152 10.82 11.92 -4.19
CA ALA A 152 10.47 10.62 -4.73
C ALA A 152 9.80 10.76 -6.09
N THR A 153 10.36 10.08 -7.09
CA THR A 153 9.76 9.94 -8.42
C THR A 153 8.75 8.79 -8.44
N SER A 154 7.80 8.83 -9.38
CA SER A 154 6.87 7.72 -9.60
C SER A 154 7.60 6.40 -9.85
N ALA A 155 8.75 6.43 -10.54
CA ALA A 155 9.58 5.26 -10.80
C ALA A 155 10.19 4.67 -9.51
N GLN A 156 10.60 5.50 -8.55
CA GLN A 156 11.13 5.03 -7.26
C GLN A 156 10.02 4.43 -6.38
N LEU A 157 8.84 5.06 -6.36
CA LEU A 157 7.67 4.51 -5.67
C LEU A 157 7.29 3.16 -6.27
N GLU A 158 7.24 3.04 -7.59
CA GLU A 158 6.94 1.77 -8.25
C GLU A 158 8.01 0.72 -7.97
N ALA A 159 9.29 1.07 -8.08
CA ALA A 159 10.39 0.13 -7.84
C ALA A 159 10.36 -0.44 -6.41
N LEU A 160 10.02 0.37 -5.41
CA LEU A 160 9.84 -0.12 -4.04
C LEU A 160 8.54 -0.93 -3.89
N SER A 161 7.43 -0.46 -4.49
CA SER A 161 6.14 -1.17 -4.47
C SER A 161 6.27 -2.57 -5.07
N ALA A 162 6.97 -2.70 -6.21
CA ALA A 162 7.23 -3.95 -6.89
C ALA A 162 8.01 -4.96 -6.05
N LYS A 163 8.93 -4.48 -5.20
CA LYS A 163 9.68 -5.34 -4.26
C LYS A 163 8.83 -5.82 -3.09
N LEU A 164 7.84 -5.02 -2.68
CA LEU A 164 7.06 -5.25 -1.46
C LEU A 164 5.75 -6.01 -1.72
N ASP A 165 5.16 -5.80 -2.88
CA ASP A 165 3.93 -6.46 -3.28
C ASP A 165 4.24 -7.75 -4.05
N GLN A 166 3.99 -8.86 -3.37
CA GLN A 166 4.29 -10.22 -3.82
C GLN A 166 3.14 -10.85 -4.63
N ARG A 167 2.08 -10.10 -4.97
CA ARG A 167 0.99 -10.62 -5.83
C ARG A 167 1.48 -10.80 -7.27
N GLY A 168 1.04 -11.89 -7.92
CA GLY A 168 1.48 -12.26 -9.27
C GLY A 168 0.72 -11.63 -10.44
N TYR A 169 -0.41 -10.95 -10.20
CA TYR A 169 -1.27 -10.30 -11.22
C TYR A 169 -1.45 -11.13 -12.50
N TRP A 170 -2.06 -12.30 -12.33
CA TRP A 170 -2.32 -13.28 -13.36
C TRP A 170 -3.65 -13.04 -14.06
N GLY A 171 -3.61 -13.18 -15.39
CA GLY A 171 -4.78 -13.28 -16.23
C GLY A 171 -4.97 -14.70 -16.77
N ALA A 172 -6.21 -15.03 -17.13
CA ALA A 172 -6.60 -16.29 -17.74
C ALA A 172 -7.57 -16.03 -18.89
N ILE A 173 -7.43 -16.81 -19.96
CA ILE A 173 -8.39 -16.86 -21.08
C ILE A 173 -8.97 -18.26 -21.15
N THR A 174 -10.29 -18.35 -21.30
CA THR A 174 -11.02 -19.58 -21.56
C THR A 174 -11.88 -19.44 -22.81
N GLU A 175 -12.27 -20.57 -23.39
CA GLU A 175 -13.16 -20.63 -24.55
C GLU A 175 -14.37 -21.53 -24.25
N THR A 176 -15.57 -21.02 -24.55
CA THR A 176 -16.82 -21.79 -24.46
C THR A 176 -16.93 -22.80 -25.60
N GLU A 177 -17.90 -23.71 -25.52
CA GLU A 177 -18.19 -24.65 -26.62
C GLU A 177 -18.59 -23.95 -27.93
N THR A 178 -19.18 -22.75 -27.83
CA THR A 178 -19.61 -21.94 -28.97
C THR A 178 -18.50 -21.05 -29.53
N GLY A 179 -17.27 -21.13 -29.00
CA GLY A 179 -16.12 -20.34 -29.45
C GLY A 179 -16.02 -18.95 -28.82
N GLY A 180 -16.87 -18.65 -27.82
CA GLY A 180 -16.82 -17.39 -27.08
C GLY A 180 -15.63 -17.37 -26.15
N LEU A 181 -14.86 -16.28 -26.15
CA LEU A 181 -13.73 -16.09 -25.26
C LEU A 181 -14.19 -15.41 -23.97
N GLN A 182 -13.81 -15.98 -22.83
CA GLN A 182 -13.93 -15.34 -21.52
C GLN A 182 -12.54 -15.05 -20.98
N TYR A 183 -12.46 -14.06 -20.10
CA TYR A 183 -11.19 -13.64 -19.51
C TYR A 183 -11.36 -13.23 -18.06
N ALA A 184 -10.29 -13.38 -17.30
CA ALA A 184 -10.15 -12.85 -15.96
C ALA A 184 -8.75 -12.22 -15.86
N ASP A 185 -8.61 -11.05 -15.24
CA ASP A 185 -7.35 -10.31 -15.14
C ASP A 185 -7.00 -10.02 -13.68
N ASP A 186 -5.71 -9.83 -13.42
CA ASP A 186 -5.18 -9.25 -12.19
C ASP A 186 -5.41 -10.05 -10.90
N TYR A 187 -5.51 -11.38 -11.02
CA TYR A 187 -5.62 -12.28 -9.87
C TYR A 187 -4.25 -12.47 -9.20
N PRO A 188 -4.18 -12.70 -7.87
CA PRO A 188 -2.91 -12.84 -7.16
C PRO A 188 -2.12 -14.09 -7.57
N SER A 189 -2.77 -15.12 -8.11
CA SER A 189 -2.12 -16.35 -8.59
C SER A 189 -2.77 -16.88 -9.87
N GLU A 190 -2.02 -17.69 -10.63
CA GLU A 190 -2.53 -18.37 -11.82
C GLU A 190 -3.74 -19.25 -11.49
N GLU A 191 -3.67 -19.99 -10.38
CA GLU A 191 -4.73 -20.88 -9.93
C GLU A 191 -6.03 -20.12 -9.66
N GLU A 192 -5.96 -18.98 -8.98
CA GLU A 192 -7.15 -18.16 -8.70
C GLU A 192 -7.74 -17.57 -9.98
N ALA A 193 -6.89 -17.09 -10.91
CA ALA A 193 -7.34 -16.58 -12.21
C ALA A 193 -8.16 -17.61 -12.98
N VAL A 194 -7.65 -18.85 -13.06
CA VAL A 194 -8.31 -19.94 -13.78
C VAL A 194 -9.56 -20.41 -13.04
N LYS A 195 -9.44 -20.66 -11.72
CA LYS A 195 -10.55 -21.17 -10.91
C LYS A 195 -11.73 -20.22 -10.94
N THR A 196 -11.52 -18.93 -10.67
CA THR A 196 -12.60 -17.95 -10.66
C THR A 196 -13.27 -17.84 -12.02
N LEU A 197 -12.50 -17.82 -13.11
CA LEU A 197 -13.06 -17.74 -14.46
C LEU A 197 -13.93 -18.96 -14.82
N LEU A 198 -13.53 -20.16 -14.38
CA LEU A 198 -14.29 -21.39 -14.63
C LEU A 198 -15.56 -21.50 -13.76
N GLU A 199 -15.64 -20.75 -12.66
CA GLU A 199 -16.81 -20.70 -11.78
C GLU A 199 -17.91 -19.74 -12.30
N TRP A 200 -17.63 -18.93 -13.35
CA TRP A 200 -18.63 -18.05 -13.95
C TRP A 200 -19.73 -18.84 -14.68
N GLU A 201 -20.97 -18.37 -14.61
CA GLU A 201 -22.12 -19.03 -15.26
C GLU A 201 -21.94 -19.12 -16.78
N GLU A 202 -21.37 -18.07 -17.37
CA GLU A 202 -21.05 -17.95 -18.79
C GLU A 202 -19.94 -18.92 -19.21
N CYS A 203 -19.22 -19.51 -18.25
CA CYS A 203 -18.13 -20.44 -18.50
C CYS A 203 -18.45 -21.91 -18.23
N LYS A 204 -19.73 -22.27 -18.14
CA LYS A 204 -20.14 -23.68 -18.07
C LYS A 204 -19.65 -24.44 -19.31
N GLY A 205 -18.76 -25.41 -19.13
CA GLY A 205 -18.14 -26.18 -20.22
C GLY A 205 -16.98 -25.46 -20.93
N CYS A 206 -16.47 -24.36 -20.36
CA CYS A 206 -15.28 -23.70 -20.83
C CYS A 206 -14.05 -24.60 -20.79
N THR A 207 -13.12 -24.35 -21.71
CA THR A 207 -11.76 -24.89 -21.68
C THR A 207 -10.76 -23.75 -21.50
N LYS A 208 -9.78 -23.91 -20.60
CA LYS A 208 -8.64 -22.97 -20.47
C LYS A 208 -7.87 -22.96 -21.79
N LEU A 209 -7.67 -21.77 -22.37
CA LEU A 209 -6.77 -21.58 -23.51
C LEU A 209 -5.36 -21.26 -23.06
N LEU A 210 -5.22 -20.22 -22.23
CA LEU A 210 -3.92 -19.79 -21.73
C LEU A 210 -4.05 -18.98 -20.44
N THR A 211 -2.91 -18.74 -19.81
CA THR A 211 -2.71 -17.83 -18.68
C THR A 211 -1.55 -16.90 -19.00
N TYR A 212 -1.53 -15.73 -18.38
CA TYR A 212 -0.55 -14.68 -18.65
C TYR A 212 -0.29 -13.82 -17.43
N THR A 213 0.91 -13.29 -17.33
CA THR A 213 1.30 -12.27 -16.35
C THR A 213 2.38 -11.40 -16.98
N ASP A 214 2.45 -10.14 -16.57
CA ASP A 214 3.31 -9.10 -17.13
C ASP A 214 3.29 -9.05 -18.67
N SER A 215 2.13 -9.37 -19.26
CA SER A 215 1.92 -9.42 -20.71
C SER A 215 0.48 -9.07 -21.07
N CYS A 216 0.24 -8.89 -22.38
CA CYS A 216 -1.08 -8.75 -22.96
C CYS A 216 -1.40 -9.91 -23.90
N VAL A 217 -2.67 -10.24 -23.99
CA VAL A 217 -3.23 -11.22 -24.92
C VAL A 217 -4.13 -10.49 -25.91
N GLY A 218 -3.77 -10.52 -27.18
CA GLY A 218 -4.67 -10.20 -28.26
C GLY A 218 -5.63 -11.35 -28.50
N LEU A 219 -6.92 -11.05 -28.59
CA LEU A 219 -8.00 -12.02 -28.78
C LEU A 219 -8.70 -11.65 -30.08
N ALA A 220 -8.71 -12.55 -31.08
CA ALA A 220 -9.24 -12.25 -32.41
C ALA A 220 -10.12 -13.36 -32.95
N TRP A 221 -11.16 -13.00 -33.70
CA TRP A 221 -12.08 -13.95 -34.33
C TRP A 221 -12.76 -13.34 -35.56
N GLU A 222 -13.30 -14.19 -36.42
CA GLU A 222 -14.08 -13.78 -37.58
C GLU A 222 -15.56 -13.57 -37.19
N LYS A 223 -16.16 -12.46 -37.62
CA LYS A 223 -17.59 -12.19 -37.32
C LYS A 223 -18.48 -13.28 -37.92
N GLY A 224 -19.42 -13.77 -37.12
CA GLY A 224 -20.42 -14.75 -37.55
C GLY A 224 -19.95 -16.21 -37.54
N VAL A 225 -18.65 -16.46 -37.36
CA VAL A 225 -18.10 -17.81 -37.17
C VAL A 225 -18.30 -18.22 -35.71
N LYS A 226 -18.76 -19.46 -35.50
CA LYS A 226 -19.01 -20.04 -34.18
C LYS A 226 -18.35 -21.41 -34.08
N GLY A 227 -18.08 -21.82 -32.84
CA GLY A 227 -17.52 -23.11 -32.47
C GLY A 227 -16.16 -22.97 -31.81
N ARG A 228 -15.82 -23.90 -30.93
CA ARG A 228 -14.51 -23.96 -30.28
C ARG A 228 -13.37 -23.99 -31.29
N GLY A 229 -12.24 -23.37 -30.95
CA GLY A 229 -11.06 -23.28 -31.79
C GLY A 229 -11.23 -22.35 -32.99
N THR A 230 -12.27 -21.50 -32.98
CA THR A 230 -12.47 -20.52 -34.06
C THR A 230 -11.82 -19.18 -33.78
N SER A 231 -11.46 -18.95 -32.53
CA SER A 231 -10.75 -17.78 -32.02
C SER A 231 -9.22 -17.96 -32.06
N PHE A 232 -8.50 -16.84 -32.07
CA PHE A 232 -7.04 -16.76 -32.10
C PHE A 232 -6.56 -15.91 -30.93
N THR A 233 -5.49 -16.37 -30.28
CA THR A 233 -4.86 -15.67 -29.16
C THR A 233 -3.39 -15.41 -29.46
N LEU A 234 -2.86 -14.26 -29.06
CA LEU A 234 -1.44 -13.95 -29.20
C LEU A 234 -0.93 -13.17 -27.98
N LEU A 235 0.21 -13.61 -27.43
CA LEU A 235 0.88 -12.95 -26.30
C LEU A 235 1.88 -11.91 -26.79
N ASN A 236 1.78 -10.70 -26.27
CA ASN A 236 2.74 -9.62 -26.51
C ASN A 236 2.67 -8.63 -25.34
N PRO A 237 3.79 -8.20 -24.74
CA PRO A 237 3.77 -7.16 -23.70
C PRO A 237 3.27 -5.80 -24.19
N ASP A 238 3.35 -5.51 -25.49
CA ASP A 238 2.73 -4.31 -26.05
C ASP A 238 1.24 -4.59 -26.37
N PRO A 239 0.28 -3.85 -25.77
CA PRO A 239 -1.14 -4.11 -25.94
C PRO A 239 -1.61 -3.91 -27.38
N VAL A 240 -1.06 -2.92 -28.08
CA VAL A 240 -1.44 -2.59 -29.45
C VAL A 240 -0.95 -3.66 -30.42
N ALA A 241 0.30 -4.11 -30.25
CA ALA A 241 0.88 -5.21 -30.99
C ALA A 241 0.13 -6.51 -30.73
N ALA A 242 -0.16 -6.84 -29.46
CA ALA A 242 -0.94 -8.03 -29.10
C ALA A 242 -2.25 -8.11 -29.90
N ARG A 243 -3.05 -7.03 -29.86
CA ARG A 243 -4.32 -6.92 -30.60
C ARG A 243 -4.13 -7.04 -32.10
N ASN A 244 -3.21 -6.26 -32.66
CA ASN A 244 -3.04 -6.13 -34.11
C ASN A 244 -2.47 -7.41 -34.73
N GLU A 245 -1.52 -8.06 -34.05
CA GLU A 245 -0.91 -9.32 -34.48
C GLU A 245 -1.90 -10.48 -34.34
N ALA A 246 -2.73 -10.52 -33.29
CA ALA A 246 -3.82 -11.50 -33.19
C ALA A 246 -4.81 -11.36 -34.35
N ARG A 247 -5.21 -10.11 -34.67
CA ARG A 247 -6.09 -9.83 -35.82
C ARG A 247 -5.47 -10.23 -37.15
N ALA A 248 -4.20 -9.87 -37.37
CA ALA A 248 -3.48 -10.25 -38.57
C ALA A 248 -3.37 -11.77 -38.72
N THR A 249 -3.11 -12.47 -37.62
CA THR A 249 -3.07 -13.94 -37.58
C THR A 249 -4.43 -14.54 -37.95
N CYS A 250 -5.52 -14.01 -37.38
CA CYS A 250 -6.88 -14.45 -37.72
C CYS A 250 -7.18 -14.25 -39.22
N ASN A 251 -6.94 -13.05 -39.73
CA ASN A 251 -7.16 -12.71 -41.14
C ASN A 251 -6.39 -13.65 -42.07
N ALA A 252 -5.11 -13.90 -41.78
CA ALA A 252 -4.27 -14.79 -42.57
C ALA A 252 -4.76 -16.25 -42.54
N LYS A 253 -5.16 -16.76 -41.37
CA LYS A 253 -5.63 -18.15 -41.20
C LYS A 253 -7.02 -18.39 -41.80
N ARG A 254 -7.86 -17.36 -41.84
CA ARG A 254 -9.22 -17.42 -42.41
C ARG A 254 -9.28 -17.03 -43.88
N GLY A 255 -8.23 -16.39 -44.41
CA GLY A 255 -8.27 -15.82 -45.76
C GLY A 255 -9.28 -14.67 -45.88
N THR A 256 -9.43 -13.87 -44.81
CA THR A 256 -10.40 -12.77 -44.72
C THR A 256 -9.73 -11.48 -44.23
N SER A 257 -10.46 -10.37 -44.28
CA SER A 257 -10.11 -9.10 -43.63
C SER A 257 -11.13 -8.67 -42.57
N SER A 258 -12.13 -9.52 -42.29
CA SER A 258 -13.25 -9.23 -41.39
C SER A 258 -13.02 -9.63 -39.93
N CYS A 259 -11.83 -10.12 -39.58
CA CYS A 259 -11.55 -10.46 -38.18
C CYS A 259 -11.55 -9.22 -37.30
N VAL A 260 -12.23 -9.34 -36.17
CA VAL A 260 -12.20 -8.37 -35.08
C VAL A 260 -11.17 -8.80 -34.06
N ALA A 261 -10.70 -7.87 -33.24
CA ALA A 261 -9.84 -8.20 -32.12
C ALA A 261 -10.03 -7.24 -30.95
N MET A 262 -9.75 -7.75 -29.76
CA MET A 262 -9.60 -7.00 -28.51
C MET A 262 -8.29 -7.40 -27.82
N VAL A 263 -7.93 -6.72 -26.75
CA VAL A 263 -6.74 -7.04 -25.95
C VAL A 263 -7.08 -7.07 -24.47
N ARG A 264 -6.48 -8.01 -23.74
CA ARG A 264 -6.49 -8.04 -22.28
C ARG A 264 -5.06 -8.07 -21.76
N CYS A 265 -4.73 -7.27 -20.76
CA CYS A 265 -3.43 -7.26 -20.13
C CYS A 265 -3.56 -7.50 -18.64
N SER A 266 -2.60 -8.23 -18.09
CA SER A 266 -2.49 -8.50 -16.67
C SER A 266 -1.02 -8.41 -16.28
N GLY A 267 -0.76 -7.84 -15.11
CA GLY A 267 0.61 -7.60 -14.64
C GLY A 267 0.80 -6.21 -14.06
N ARG A 268 1.94 -6.03 -13.39
CA ARG A 268 2.25 -4.79 -12.67
C ARG A 268 2.36 -3.58 -13.60
N ALA A 269 2.85 -3.80 -14.82
CA ALA A 269 2.99 -2.76 -15.84
C ALA A 269 1.63 -2.17 -16.29
N TYR A 270 0.51 -2.88 -16.07
CA TYR A 270 -0.81 -2.51 -16.58
C TYR A 270 -1.79 -2.08 -15.47
N ILE A 271 -1.26 -1.74 -14.29
CA ILE A 271 -2.07 -1.33 -13.14
C ILE A 271 -2.87 -0.04 -13.43
N ASP A 272 -2.27 0.90 -14.17
CA ASP A 272 -2.87 2.21 -14.47
C ASP A 272 -3.73 2.19 -15.76
N GLY A 273 -4.02 0.99 -16.29
CA GLY A 273 -4.70 0.78 -17.56
C GLY A 273 -3.74 0.61 -18.75
N TYR A 274 -4.32 0.45 -19.94
CA TYR A 274 -3.57 0.25 -21.19
C TYR A 274 -4.38 0.68 -22.42
N PRO A 275 -3.71 1.07 -23.52
CA PRO A 275 -4.38 1.32 -24.80
C PRO A 275 -5.23 0.12 -25.23
N GLY A 276 -6.50 0.36 -25.52
CA GLY A 276 -7.43 -0.68 -25.95
C GLY A 276 -8.19 -1.39 -24.82
N PHE A 277 -7.99 -1.01 -23.55
CA PHE A 277 -8.73 -1.60 -22.42
C PHE A 277 -10.26 -1.54 -22.58
N ASP A 278 -10.78 -0.39 -23.02
CA ASP A 278 -12.22 -0.16 -23.22
C ASP A 278 -12.69 -0.49 -24.64
N GLU A 279 -11.80 -0.96 -25.52
CA GLU A 279 -12.18 -1.26 -26.89
C GLU A 279 -12.99 -2.55 -26.95
N LYS A 280 -14.24 -2.40 -27.39
CA LYS A 280 -15.09 -3.53 -27.73
C LYS A 280 -14.61 -4.19 -29.03
N PRO A 281 -14.94 -5.47 -29.24
CA PRO A 281 -14.62 -6.14 -30.49
C PRO A 281 -15.36 -5.47 -31.65
N ASN A 282 -14.63 -4.69 -32.44
CA ASN A 282 -15.15 -3.97 -33.60
C ASN A 282 -14.96 -4.76 -34.87
#